data_AF-A0A520MRI9-F1
#
_entry.id   AF-A0A520MRI9-F1
#
_cell.length_a   1.000
_cell.length_b   1.000
_cell.length_c   1.000
_cell.angle_alpha   90.00
_cell.angle_beta   90.00
_cell.angle_gamma   90.00
#
_symmetry.space_group_name_H-M   'P 1'
#
loop_
_entity.id
_entity.type
_entity.pdbx_description
1 polymer ?
#
loop_
_entity_poly.entity_id
_entity_poly.type
_entity_poly.pdbx_seq_one_letter_code
_entity_poly.pdbx_strand_id
1 'polypeptide(L)'
;MKKILFLLFFVISGLMIADDHKRMPADMQNKMWMVKLKMDLAELKGPPSLAELKTKRENRLVDLDLLIDSGKYKGNALERLTSMRNRVLETNLPSQDQINQRHDRRLRMMKSKMRSRAKMMDRKFRDPRRERDMLERERREMRKQRNKNRNKD
;
A
#
# COMPACT_ATOMS: atom_id res chain seq x y z
N MET A 1 48.01 16.31 -22.19
CA MET A 1 46.71 16.92 -22.59
C MET A 1 45.56 15.90 -22.72
N LYS A 2 45.72 14.78 -23.46
CA LYS A 2 44.60 13.82 -23.71
C LYS A 2 44.06 13.10 -22.45
N LYS A 3 44.90 12.79 -21.46
CA LYS A 3 44.50 12.09 -20.22
C LYS A 3 43.63 12.94 -19.27
N ILE A 4 43.76 14.27 -19.34
CA ILE A 4 43.02 15.22 -18.48
C ILE A 4 41.56 15.33 -18.96
N LEU A 5 41.33 15.29 -20.27
CA LEU A 5 40.00 15.28 -20.87
C LEU A 5 39.18 14.04 -20.49
N PHE A 6 39.81 12.87 -20.41
CA PHE A 6 39.13 11.63 -19.99
C PHE A 6 38.73 11.65 -18.51
N LEU A 7 39.57 12.23 -17.63
CA LEU A 7 39.23 12.40 -16.21
C LEU A 7 38.06 13.37 -16.03
N LEU A 8 38.04 14.47 -16.77
CA LEU A 8 36.90 15.41 -16.76
C LEU A 8 35.61 14.75 -17.26
N PHE A 9 35.68 13.90 -18.29
CA PHE A 9 34.51 13.17 -18.78
C PHE A 9 33.95 12.21 -17.73
N PHE A 10 34.82 11.53 -16.96
CA PHE A 10 34.41 10.63 -15.87
C PHE A 10 33.79 11.39 -14.68
N VAL A 11 34.32 12.58 -14.35
CA VAL A 11 33.78 13.42 -13.27
C VAL A 11 32.41 14.01 -13.66
N ILE A 12 32.25 14.47 -14.90
CA ILE A 12 30.99 15.05 -15.40
C ILE A 12 29.91 13.97 -15.55
N SER A 13 30.27 12.77 -16.04
CA SER A 13 29.33 11.65 -16.11
C SER A 13 28.94 11.11 -14.73
N GLY A 14 29.86 11.09 -13.76
CA GLY A 14 29.55 10.79 -12.36
C GLY A 14 28.58 11.81 -11.73
N LEU A 15 28.72 13.10 -12.04
CA LEU A 15 27.81 14.16 -11.57
C LEU A 15 26.40 14.03 -12.15
N MET A 16 26.28 13.64 -13.43
CA MET A 16 24.99 13.46 -14.10
C MET A 16 24.23 12.19 -13.65
N ILE A 17 24.94 11.17 -13.15
CA ILE A 17 24.32 9.95 -12.59
C ILE A 17 23.85 10.20 -11.14
N ALA A 18 24.56 11.04 -10.37
CA ALA A 18 24.24 11.32 -8.97
C ALA A 18 22.99 12.20 -8.77
N ASP A 19 22.61 13.04 -9.75
CA ASP A 19 21.47 13.96 -9.61
C ASP A 19 20.12 13.34 -9.97
N ASP A 20 20.10 12.13 -10.55
CA ASP A 20 18.85 11.45 -10.96
C ASP A 20 18.18 10.65 -9.82
N HIS A 21 18.81 10.59 -8.63
CA HIS A 21 18.22 9.97 -7.43
C HIS A 21 17.15 10.83 -6.75
N LYS A 22 17.00 12.11 -7.14
CA LYS A 22 16.08 13.07 -6.52
C LYS A 22 14.66 13.06 -7.11
N ARG A 23 14.27 12.04 -7.86
CA ARG A 23 12.90 12.02 -8.41
C ARG A 23 11.83 11.76 -7.35
N MET A 24 12.15 11.34 -6.14
CA MET A 24 11.12 11.11 -5.12
C MET A 24 11.39 11.92 -3.85
N PRO A 25 10.38 12.57 -3.25
CA PRO A 25 10.50 12.99 -1.86
C PRO A 25 10.75 11.73 -1.02
N ALA A 26 11.83 11.70 -0.25
CA ALA A 26 12.30 10.52 0.49
C ALA A 26 11.17 9.85 1.32
N ASP A 27 10.25 10.66 1.85
CA ASP A 27 9.08 10.19 2.59
C ASP A 27 8.15 9.27 1.79
N MET A 28 8.02 9.50 0.49
CA MET A 28 7.13 8.73 -0.38
C MET A 28 7.76 7.39 -0.79
N GLN A 29 9.07 7.36 -1.02
CA GLN A 29 9.82 6.11 -1.20
C GLN A 29 9.75 5.25 0.06
N ASN A 30 10.00 5.82 1.24
CA ASN A 30 9.95 5.10 2.51
C ASN A 30 8.57 4.49 2.77
N LYS A 31 7.49 5.26 2.51
CA LYS A 31 6.11 4.75 2.64
C LYS A 31 5.82 3.60 1.66
N MET A 32 6.36 3.66 0.44
CA MET A 32 6.17 2.60 -0.56
C MET A 32 6.95 1.33 -0.20
N TRP A 33 8.19 1.49 0.28
CA TRP A 33 9.03 0.40 0.74
C TRP A 33 8.41 -0.34 1.92
N MET A 34 7.89 0.41 2.91
CA MET A 34 7.17 -0.18 4.04
C MET A 34 5.91 -0.95 3.62
N VAL A 35 5.15 -0.45 2.63
CA VAL A 35 3.96 -1.16 2.13
C VAL A 35 4.37 -2.44 1.40
N LYS A 36 5.45 -2.40 0.61
CA LYS A 36 5.99 -3.57 -0.07
C LYS A 36 6.43 -4.63 0.94
N LEU A 37 7.22 -4.26 1.94
CA LEU A 37 7.63 -5.17 3.02
C LEU A 37 6.44 -5.80 3.74
N LYS A 38 5.39 -5.01 4.05
CA LYS A 38 4.17 -5.53 4.69
C LYS A 38 3.41 -6.50 3.80
N MET A 39 3.43 -6.28 2.48
CA MET A 39 2.83 -7.18 1.50
C MET A 39 3.64 -8.47 1.42
N ASP A 40 4.96 -8.38 1.20
CA ASP A 40 5.85 -9.52 1.08
C ASP A 40 5.80 -10.38 2.36
N LEU A 41 5.81 -9.75 3.54
CA LEU A 41 5.63 -10.44 4.81
C LEU A 41 4.28 -11.15 4.92
N ALA A 42 3.21 -10.55 4.39
CA ALA A 42 1.88 -11.15 4.42
C ALA A 42 1.74 -12.32 3.42
N GLU A 43 2.47 -12.27 2.30
CA GLU A 43 2.57 -13.38 1.35
C GLU A 43 3.38 -14.54 1.94
N LEU A 44 4.53 -14.25 2.57
CA LEU A 44 5.37 -15.27 3.22
C LEU A 44 4.69 -15.95 4.40
N LYS A 45 3.93 -15.20 5.22
CA LYS A 45 3.24 -15.76 6.40
C LYS A 45 1.92 -16.45 6.05
N GLY A 46 1.31 -16.14 4.91
CA GLY A 46 0.01 -16.68 4.54
C GLY A 46 -1.17 -16.22 5.43
N PRO A 47 -2.39 -16.72 5.18
CA PRO A 47 -3.53 -16.47 6.05
C PRO A 47 -3.34 -17.17 7.41
N PRO A 48 -3.74 -16.54 8.52
CA PRO A 48 -3.64 -17.18 9.83
C PRO A 48 -4.54 -18.41 9.89
N SER A 49 -4.07 -19.45 10.57
CA SER A 49 -4.89 -20.65 10.80
C SER A 49 -5.99 -20.39 11.83
N LEU A 50 -7.11 -21.10 11.72
CA LEU A 50 -8.18 -21.11 12.72
C LEU A 50 -7.66 -21.49 14.11
N ALA A 51 -6.73 -22.46 14.17
CA ALA A 51 -6.11 -22.90 15.41
C ALA A 51 -5.34 -21.75 16.08
N GLU A 52 -4.52 -21.01 15.33
CA GLU A 52 -3.83 -19.83 15.85
C GLU A 52 -4.76 -18.72 16.33
N LEU A 53 -5.93 -18.57 15.70
CA LEU A 53 -6.91 -17.59 16.14
C LEU A 53 -7.61 -18.01 17.43
N LYS A 54 -7.85 -19.32 17.61
CA LYS A 54 -8.36 -19.87 18.87
C LYS A 54 -7.35 -19.67 20.00
N THR A 55 -6.09 -20.02 19.79
CA THR A 55 -5.05 -19.83 20.82
C THR A 55 -4.85 -18.35 21.15
N LYS A 56 -4.88 -17.44 20.15
CA LYS A 56 -4.83 -15.99 20.39
C LYS A 56 -6.03 -15.49 21.19
N ARG A 57 -7.22 -16.06 20.98
CA ARG A 57 -8.42 -15.73 21.73
C ARG A 57 -8.31 -16.20 23.17
N GLU A 58 -7.87 -17.43 23.37
CA GLU A 58 -7.62 -18.02 24.70
C GLU A 58 -6.58 -17.22 25.48
N ASN A 59 -5.43 -16.91 24.88
CA ASN A 59 -4.40 -16.10 25.52
C ASN A 59 -4.92 -14.72 25.95
N ARG A 60 -5.73 -14.07 25.12
CA ARG A 60 -6.37 -12.79 25.48
C ARG A 60 -7.33 -12.92 26.66
N LEU A 61 -8.06 -14.03 26.75
CA LEU A 61 -8.93 -14.29 27.88
C LEU A 61 -8.11 -14.51 29.15
N VAL A 62 -7.05 -15.30 29.07
CA VAL A 62 -6.13 -15.52 30.20
C VAL A 62 -5.51 -14.21 30.66
N ASP A 63 -5.04 -13.36 29.75
CA ASP A 63 -4.48 -12.05 30.10
C ASP A 63 -5.51 -11.15 30.79
N LEU A 64 -6.76 -11.14 30.31
CA LEU A 64 -7.84 -10.37 30.93
C LEU A 64 -8.23 -10.92 32.30
N ASP A 65 -8.27 -12.25 32.44
CA ASP A 65 -8.58 -12.92 33.70
C ASP A 65 -7.49 -12.61 34.72
N LEU A 66 -6.22 -12.68 34.35
CA LEU A 66 -5.10 -12.27 35.21
C LEU A 66 -5.21 -10.80 35.65
N LEU A 67 -5.63 -9.89 34.77
CA LEU A 67 -5.80 -8.48 35.12
C LEU A 67 -6.97 -8.26 36.08
N ILE A 68 -8.09 -8.98 35.87
CA ILE A 68 -9.26 -8.94 36.75
C ILE A 68 -8.90 -9.53 38.12
N ASP A 69 -8.28 -10.70 38.14
CA ASP A 69 -7.90 -11.45 39.33
C ASP A 69 -6.78 -10.77 40.12
N SER A 70 -5.98 -9.92 39.48
CA SER A 70 -4.93 -9.13 40.17
C SER A 70 -5.49 -8.20 41.25
N GLY A 71 -6.78 -7.90 41.25
CA GLY A 71 -7.44 -7.02 42.23
C GLY A 71 -6.96 -5.55 42.19
N LYS A 72 -6.08 -5.20 41.23
CA LYS A 72 -5.50 -3.86 41.09
C LYS A 72 -6.50 -2.83 40.58
N TYR A 73 -7.50 -3.26 39.81
CA TYR A 73 -8.49 -2.40 39.18
C TYR A 73 -9.82 -2.44 39.94
N LYS A 74 -10.49 -1.29 40.08
CA LYS A 74 -11.77 -1.14 40.79
C LYS A 74 -12.73 -0.23 40.02
N GLY A 75 -14.03 -0.31 40.32
CA GLY A 75 -15.09 0.50 39.72
C GLY A 75 -15.12 0.39 38.19
N ASN A 76 -15.25 1.53 37.51
CA ASN A 76 -15.36 1.61 36.04
C ASN A 76 -14.22 0.90 35.29
N ALA A 77 -13.00 0.86 35.83
CA ALA A 77 -11.88 0.19 35.18
C ALA A 77 -12.07 -1.35 35.18
N LEU A 78 -12.58 -1.90 36.29
CA LEU A 78 -12.90 -3.32 36.40
C LEU A 78 -14.07 -3.68 35.48
N GLU A 79 -15.14 -2.88 35.47
CA GLU A 79 -16.28 -3.09 34.58
C GLU A 79 -15.87 -3.11 33.10
N ARG A 80 -14.94 -2.24 32.70
CA ARG A 80 -14.39 -2.25 31.34
C ARG A 80 -13.63 -3.54 31.03
N LEU A 81 -12.82 -4.04 31.96
CA LEU A 81 -12.10 -5.32 31.79
C LEU A 81 -13.07 -6.50 31.68
N THR A 82 -14.09 -6.55 32.54
CA THR A 82 -15.15 -7.57 32.48
C THR A 82 -15.94 -7.50 31.18
N SER A 83 -16.29 -6.30 30.72
CA SER A 83 -16.97 -6.11 29.42
C SER A 83 -16.09 -6.55 28.25
N MET A 84 -14.78 -6.23 28.29
CA MET A 84 -13.82 -6.70 27.29
C MET A 84 -13.71 -8.22 27.26
N ARG A 85 -13.65 -8.87 28.42
CA ARG A 85 -13.65 -10.33 28.56
C ARG A 85 -14.91 -10.94 27.92
N ASN A 86 -16.09 -10.43 28.29
CA ASN A 86 -17.36 -10.91 27.77
C ASN A 86 -17.45 -10.75 26.25
N ARG A 87 -17.01 -9.61 25.69
CA ARG A 87 -16.93 -9.43 24.24
C ARG A 87 -16.04 -10.46 23.56
N VAL A 88 -14.90 -10.80 24.16
CA VAL A 88 -14.01 -11.84 23.61
C VAL A 88 -14.64 -13.24 23.73
N LEU A 89 -15.43 -13.50 24.76
CA LEU A 89 -16.22 -14.73 24.91
C LEU A 89 -17.40 -14.83 23.93
N GLU A 90 -18.04 -13.72 23.60
CA GLU A 90 -19.18 -13.68 22.67
C GLU A 90 -18.74 -13.62 21.20
N THR A 91 -17.51 -13.20 20.91
CA THR A 91 -17.03 -13.14 19.53
C THR A 91 -16.92 -14.52 18.88
N ASN A 92 -17.78 -14.75 17.90
CA ASN A 92 -17.69 -15.90 17.01
C ASN A 92 -16.45 -15.78 16.11
N LEU A 93 -15.67 -16.86 16.04
CA LEU A 93 -14.51 -16.93 15.17
C LEU A 93 -14.98 -17.12 13.71
N PRO A 94 -14.43 -16.36 12.75
CA PRO A 94 -14.74 -16.54 11.34
C PRO A 94 -14.26 -17.91 10.85
N SER A 95 -14.91 -18.49 9.85
CA SER A 95 -14.46 -19.73 9.19
C SER A 95 -13.08 -19.55 8.50
N GLN A 96 -12.33 -20.64 8.32
CA GLN A 96 -11.05 -20.64 7.59
C GLN A 96 -11.20 -20.03 6.19
N ASP A 97 -12.30 -20.33 5.50
CA ASP A 97 -12.54 -19.79 4.16
C ASP A 97 -12.74 -18.27 4.20
N GLN A 98 -13.43 -17.76 5.21
CA GLN A 98 -13.61 -16.32 5.39
C GLN A 98 -12.29 -15.64 5.73
N ILE A 99 -11.41 -16.31 6.49
CA ILE A 99 -10.07 -15.82 6.82
C ILE A 99 -9.22 -15.74 5.55
N ASN A 100 -9.23 -16.79 4.74
CA ASN A 100 -8.52 -16.85 3.46
C ASN A 100 -9.02 -15.75 2.52
N GLN A 101 -10.33 -15.62 2.33
CA GLN A 101 -10.93 -14.57 1.50
C GLN A 101 -10.56 -13.15 1.97
N ARG A 102 -10.53 -12.92 3.29
CA ARG A 102 -10.11 -11.64 3.86
C ARG A 102 -8.63 -11.36 3.58
N HIS A 103 -7.76 -12.35 3.73
CA HIS A 103 -6.34 -12.25 3.43
C HIS A 103 -6.12 -11.94 1.95
N ASP A 104 -6.77 -12.67 1.05
CA ASP A 104 -6.69 -12.44 -0.40
C ASP A 104 -7.21 -11.06 -0.79
N ARG A 105 -8.33 -10.63 -0.20
CA ARG A 105 -8.88 -9.28 -0.44
C ARG A 105 -7.88 -8.21 0.02
N ARG A 106 -7.23 -8.42 1.17
CA ARG A 106 -6.20 -7.50 1.68
C ARG A 106 -5.00 -7.44 0.76
N LEU A 107 -4.48 -8.57 0.29
CA LEU A 107 -3.38 -8.62 -0.68
C LEU A 107 -3.76 -7.91 -1.99
N ARG A 108 -4.95 -8.18 -2.53
CA ARG A 108 -5.45 -7.51 -3.74
C ARG A 108 -5.51 -6.00 -3.57
N MET A 109 -6.01 -5.50 -2.44
CA MET A 109 -6.05 -4.06 -2.15
C MET A 109 -4.66 -3.46 -1.99
N MET A 110 -3.70 -4.16 -1.40
CA MET A 110 -2.31 -3.67 -1.28
C MET A 110 -1.65 -3.60 -2.66
N LYS A 111 -1.79 -4.65 -3.48
CA LYS A 111 -1.30 -4.68 -4.87
C LYS A 111 -1.90 -3.56 -5.72
N SER A 112 -3.21 -3.30 -5.61
CA SER A 112 -3.86 -2.23 -6.37
C SER A 112 -3.41 -0.83 -5.91
N LYS A 113 -3.22 -0.62 -4.60
CA LYS A 113 -2.66 0.64 -4.06
C LYS A 113 -1.23 0.88 -4.52
N MET A 114 -0.40 -0.16 -4.61
CA MET A 114 0.95 -0.05 -5.16
C MET A 114 0.92 0.31 -6.65
N ARG A 115 0.09 -0.37 -7.47
CA ARG A 115 -0.06 -0.08 -8.90
C ARG A 115 -0.59 1.34 -9.16
N SER A 116 -1.60 1.79 -8.42
CA SER A 116 -2.18 3.13 -8.58
C SER A 116 -1.19 4.23 -8.17
N ARG A 117 -0.43 4.04 -7.09
CA ARG A 117 0.64 4.97 -6.72
C ARG A 117 1.75 5.01 -7.76
N ALA A 118 2.19 3.87 -8.28
CA ALA A 118 3.16 3.82 -9.38
C ALA A 118 2.65 4.59 -10.63
N LYS A 119 1.38 4.42 -11.01
CA LYS A 119 0.76 5.18 -12.11
C LYS A 119 0.65 6.69 -11.83
N MET A 120 0.37 7.10 -10.60
CA MET A 120 0.39 8.51 -10.22
C MET A 120 1.80 9.11 -10.29
N MET A 121 2.84 8.32 -9.97
CA MET A 121 4.23 8.76 -10.12
C MET A 121 4.59 8.93 -11.59
N ASP A 122 4.26 7.95 -12.44
CA ASP A 122 4.48 8.03 -13.89
C ASP A 122 3.81 9.27 -14.52
N ARG A 123 2.62 9.64 -14.04
CA ARG A 123 1.93 10.88 -14.43
C ARG A 123 2.60 12.17 -13.91
N LYS A 124 3.14 12.17 -12.68
CA LYS A 124 3.81 13.35 -12.10
C LYS A 124 5.11 13.74 -12.80
N PHE A 125 5.82 12.77 -13.40
CA PHE A 125 7.02 13.02 -14.21
C PHE A 125 6.72 13.19 -15.70
N ARG A 126 5.45 13.06 -16.11
CA ARG A 126 5.03 13.36 -17.47
C ARG A 126 4.83 14.86 -17.58
N ASP A 127 5.43 15.49 -18.59
CA ASP A 127 5.23 16.91 -18.85
C ASP A 127 3.71 17.18 -19.03
N PRO A 128 3.06 17.98 -18.16
CA PRO A 128 1.63 18.25 -18.24
C PRO A 128 1.23 18.93 -19.56
N ARG A 129 2.17 19.57 -20.27
CA ARG A 129 1.95 20.12 -21.61
C ARG A 129 1.76 19.00 -22.64
N ARG A 130 2.57 17.95 -22.57
CA ARG A 130 2.49 16.78 -23.47
C ARG A 130 1.18 16.01 -23.32
N GLU A 131 0.64 15.92 -22.10
CA GLU A 131 -0.66 15.28 -21.86
C GLU A 131 -1.83 16.12 -22.40
N ARG A 132 -1.78 17.45 -22.24
CA ARG A 132 -2.74 18.37 -22.87
C ARG A 132 -2.70 18.26 -24.40
N ASP A 133 -1.50 18.23 -25.00
CA ASP A 133 -1.34 18.13 -26.45
C ASP A 133 -1.90 16.83 -27.03
N MET A 134 -1.72 15.70 -26.32
CA MET A 134 -2.31 14.42 -26.74
C MET A 134 -3.84 14.44 -26.67
N LEU A 135 -4.41 14.97 -25.57
CA LEU A 135 -5.86 15.10 -25.43
C LEU A 135 -6.44 16.05 -26.48
N GLU A 136 -5.73 17.11 -26.84
CA GLU A 136 -6.17 18.04 -27.88
C GLU A 136 -6.11 17.41 -29.27
N ARG A 137 -5.07 16.61 -29.58
CA ARG A 137 -5.01 15.80 -30.81
C ARG A 137 -6.15 14.81 -30.90
N GLU A 138 -6.41 14.06 -29.83
CA GLU A 138 -7.49 13.08 -29.79
C GLU A 138 -8.86 13.75 -30.03
N ARG A 139 -9.10 14.92 -29.42
CA ARG A 139 -10.29 15.73 -29.67
C ARG A 139 -10.38 16.23 -31.12
N ARG A 140 -9.25 16.66 -31.71
CA ARG A 140 -9.20 17.10 -33.12
C ARG A 140 -9.49 15.94 -34.07
N GLU A 141 -8.94 14.76 -33.82
CA GLU A 141 -9.18 13.56 -34.62
C GLU A 141 -10.65 13.12 -34.55
N MET A 142 -11.24 13.10 -33.35
CA MET A 142 -12.68 12.83 -33.14
C MET A 142 -13.58 13.82 -33.89
N ARG A 143 -13.22 15.12 -33.91
CA ARG A 143 -13.94 16.14 -34.67
C ARG A 143 -13.82 15.92 -36.19
N LYS A 144 -12.62 15.59 -36.69
CA LYS A 144 -12.40 15.26 -38.10
C LYS A 144 -13.21 14.03 -38.52
N GLN A 145 -13.26 12.99 -37.68
CA GLN A 145 -14.03 11.78 -37.94
C GLN A 145 -15.53 12.07 -38.00
N ARG A 146 -16.06 12.87 -37.04
CA ARG A 146 -17.46 13.33 -37.06
C ARG A 146 -17.80 14.15 -38.29
N ASN A 147 -16.94 15.09 -38.69
CA ASN A 147 -17.18 15.91 -39.88
C ASN A 147 -17.09 15.08 -41.17
N LYS A 148 -16.18 14.10 -41.24
CA LYS A 148 -16.09 13.17 -42.38
C LYS A 148 -17.34 12.30 -42.51
N ASN A 149 -17.97 11.93 -41.40
CA ASN A 149 -19.23 11.19 -41.42
C ASN A 149 -20.43 12.07 -41.80
N ARG A 150 -20.43 13.36 -41.44
CA ARG A 150 -21.48 14.32 -41.83
C ARG A 150 -21.44 14.74 -43.30
N ASN A 151 -20.28 14.70 -43.93
CA ASN A 151 -20.11 15.06 -45.35
C ASN A 151 -20.24 13.84 -46.30
N LYS A 152 -20.71 12.70 -45.78
CA LYS A 152 -20.95 11.46 -46.55
C LYS A 152 -22.44 11.16 -46.73
N ASP A 153 -23.30 11.93 -46.09
CA ASP A 153 -24.75 12.03 -46.35
C ASP A 153 -25.00 13.21 -47.30
#